data_AF-A0A8J8DSF7-F1
#
_entry.id   AF-A0A8J8DSF7-F1
#
_cell.length_a   1.000
_cell.length_b   1.000
_cell.length_c   1.000
_cell.angle_alpha   90.00
_cell.angle_beta   90.00
_cell.angle_gamma   90.00
#
_symmetry.space_group_name_H-M   'P 1'
#
loop_
_entity.id
_entity.type
_entity.pdbx_description
1 polymer ?
#
loop_
_entity_poly.entity_id
_entity_poly.type
_entity_poly.pdbx_seq_one_letter_code
_entity_poly.pdbx_strand_id
1 'polypeptide(L)'
;MPYGPAMVFGMGAAMILGFLLALFIAALFLWMAAKLIGIQNASIGKAMIAILGGGILAAIVGALVGAVLGPLGPIAAFITSIWVIKAVFDTDWIRAFLAWLLSGIIAILVMGILAFLGIFTIGALAAL
;
A
#
# COMPACT_ATOMS: atom_id res chain seq x y z
N MET A 1 20.67 9.87 31.36
CA MET A 1 20.21 9.92 29.95
C MET A 1 18.68 9.96 29.98
N PRO A 2 18.00 11.08 29.72
CA PRO A 2 16.56 11.18 29.95
C PRO A 2 15.78 10.75 28.71
N TYR A 3 15.98 9.52 28.25
CA TYR A 3 15.05 8.86 27.33
C TYR A 3 14.41 7.73 28.15
N GLY A 4 13.43 8.10 28.98
CA GLY A 4 12.72 7.12 29.80
C GLY A 4 11.87 6.17 28.94
N PRO A 5 11.25 5.14 29.54
CA PRO A 5 10.32 4.23 28.88
C PRO A 5 9.27 4.96 28.03
N ALA A 6 8.84 6.15 28.46
CA ALA A 6 7.92 7.02 27.74
C ALA A 6 8.35 7.38 26.30
N MET A 7 9.65 7.53 26.03
CA MET A 7 10.13 7.79 24.67
C MET A 7 10.06 6.53 23.79
N VAL A 8 10.35 5.37 24.36
CA VAL A 8 10.22 4.07 23.68
C VAL A 8 8.75 3.75 23.37
N PHE A 9 7.85 3.99 24.33
CA PHE A 9 6.41 3.86 24.13
C PHE A 9 5.86 4.87 23.10
N GLY A 10 6.34 6.12 23.16
CA GLY A 10 5.98 7.16 22.19
C GLY A 10 6.40 6.83 20.76
N MET A 11 7.63 6.31 20.58
CA MET A 11 8.12 5.86 19.27
C MET A 11 7.35 4.65 18.75
N GLY A 12 7.02 3.69 19.61
CA GLY A 12 6.22 2.52 19.24
C GLY A 12 4.82 2.91 18.74
N ALA A 13 4.13 3.80 19.46
CA ALA A 13 2.81 4.29 19.05
C ALA A 13 2.87 5.06 17.72
N ALA A 14 3.87 5.92 17.53
CA ALA A 14 4.06 6.66 16.29
C ALA A 14 4.29 5.74 15.08
N MET A 15 5.06 4.66 15.23
CA MET A 15 5.29 3.69 14.15
C MET A 15 4.01 2.95 13.75
N ILE A 16 3.21 2.51 14.73
CA ILE A 16 1.94 1.82 14.45
C ILE A 16 0.97 2.76 13.73
N LEU A 17 0.82 3.99 14.21
CA LEU A 17 -0.05 4.98 13.58
C LEU A 17 0.43 5.34 12.17
N GLY A 18 1.74 5.51 11.97
CA GLY A 18 2.33 5.73 10.65
C GLY A 18 2.07 4.57 9.69
N PHE A 19 2.19 3.33 10.17
CA PHE A 19 1.89 2.13 9.37
C PHE A 19 0.40 2.04 8.99
N LEU A 20 -0.51 2.26 9.94
CA LEU A 20 -1.95 2.27 9.67
C LEU A 20 -2.34 3.38 8.68
N LEU A 21 -1.74 4.56 8.82
CA LEU A 21 -1.93 5.68 7.89
C LEU A 21 -1.41 5.32 6.49
N ALA A 22 -0.24 4.69 6.38
CA ALA A 22 0.31 4.25 5.10
C ALA A 22 -0.59 3.22 4.40
N LEU A 23 -1.14 2.26 5.15
CA LEU A 23 -2.10 1.29 4.62
C LEU A 23 -3.40 1.95 4.16
N PHE A 24 -3.89 2.94 4.89
CA PHE A 24 -5.06 3.71 4.49
C PHE A 24 -4.81 4.51 3.20
N ILE A 25 -3.66 5.17 3.10
CA ILE A 25 -3.25 5.90 1.89
C ILE A 25 -3.11 4.95 0.69
N ALA A 26 -2.51 3.78 0.88
CA ALA A 26 -2.42 2.77 -0.16
C ALA A 26 -3.81 2.30 -0.62
N ALA A 27 -4.75 2.14 0.31
CA ALA A 27 -6.14 1.79 -0.02
C ALA A 27 -6.85 2.90 -0.80
N LEU A 28 -6.57 4.17 -0.50
CA LEU A 28 -7.08 5.31 -1.29
C LEU A 28 -6.60 5.24 -2.74
N PHE A 29 -5.31 5.00 -2.98
CA PHE A 29 -4.79 4.89 -4.35
C PHE A 29 -5.36 3.71 -5.11
N LEU A 30 -5.52 2.56 -4.45
CA LEU A 30 -6.14 1.39 -5.07
C LEU A 30 -7.60 1.64 -5.40
N TRP A 31 -8.34 2.32 -4.53
CA TRP A 31 -9.72 2.72 -4.78
C TRP A 31 -9.82 3.69 -5.98
N MET A 32 -8.95 4.70 -6.06
CA MET A 32 -8.88 5.62 -7.20
C MET A 32 -8.58 4.89 -8.50
N ALA A 33 -7.58 4.01 -8.49
CA ALA A 33 -7.23 3.19 -9.65
C ALA A 33 -8.39 2.31 -10.11
N ALA A 34 -9.07 1.64 -9.16
CA ALA A 34 -10.22 0.79 -9.45
C ALA A 34 -11.38 1.59 -10.08
N LYS A 35 -11.62 2.82 -9.62
CA LYS A 35 -12.61 3.73 -10.21
C LYS A 35 -12.23 4.17 -11.63
N LEU A 36 -10.96 4.53 -11.85
CA LEU A 36 -10.47 4.95 -13.17
C LEU A 36 -10.53 3.83 -14.22
N ILE A 37 -10.36 2.58 -13.80
CA ILE A 37 -10.46 1.39 -14.68
C ILE A 37 -11.91 0.98 -14.94
N GLY A 38 -12.87 1.57 -14.23
CA GLY A 38 -14.28 1.23 -14.37
C GLY A 38 -14.67 -0.09 -13.67
N ILE A 39 -14.04 -0.41 -12.54
CA ILE A 39 -14.50 -1.50 -11.67
C ILE A 39 -15.79 -1.04 -10.97
N GLN A 40 -16.93 -1.62 -11.36
CA GLN A 40 -18.27 -1.20 -10.91
C GLN A 40 -18.42 -1.27 -9.39
N ASN A 41 -17.86 -2.33 -8.79
CA ASN A 41 -17.96 -2.65 -7.37
C ASN A 41 -16.89 -1.98 -6.51
N ALA A 42 -16.20 -0.94 -7.01
CA ALA A 42 -15.13 -0.27 -6.27
C ALA A 42 -15.65 0.61 -5.12
N SER A 43 -15.36 0.21 -3.89
CA SER A 43 -15.58 0.99 -2.67
C SER A 43 -14.29 1.11 -1.86
N ILE A 44 -14.20 2.14 -1.00
CA ILE A 44 -13.02 2.35 -0.17
C ILE A 44 -12.83 1.23 0.85
N GLY A 45 -13.92 0.70 1.42
CA GLY A 45 -13.86 -0.43 2.34
C GLY A 45 -13.33 -1.70 1.66
N LYS A 46 -13.72 -1.96 0.41
CA LYS A 46 -13.14 -3.03 -0.40
C LYS A 46 -11.66 -2.80 -0.67
N ALA A 47 -11.24 -1.58 -0.98
CA ALA A 47 -9.83 -1.26 -1.17
C ALA A 47 -9.01 -1.47 0.12
N MET A 48 -9.55 -1.11 1.29
CA MET A 48 -8.90 -1.38 2.58
C MET A 48 -8.74 -2.88 2.83
N ILE A 49 -9.80 -3.67 2.59
CA ILE A 49 -9.72 -5.13 2.73
C ILE A 49 -8.71 -5.71 1.73
N ALA A 50 -8.66 -5.19 0.50
CA ALA A 50 -7.70 -5.64 -0.51
C ALA A 50 -6.26 -5.31 -0.14
N ILE A 51 -5.98 -4.14 0.44
CA ILE A 51 -4.62 -3.78 0.88
C ILE A 51 -4.22 -4.53 2.14
N LEU A 52 -5.06 -4.56 3.17
CA LEU A 52 -4.77 -5.23 4.43
C LEU A 52 -4.74 -6.74 4.25
N GLY A 53 -5.83 -7.31 3.73
CA GLY A 53 -5.96 -8.73 3.48
C GLY A 53 -5.01 -9.22 2.38
N GLY A 54 -4.84 -8.43 1.32
CA GLY A 54 -3.90 -8.76 0.23
C GLY A 54 -2.46 -8.70 0.68
N GLY A 55 -2.07 -7.69 1.47
CA GLY A 55 -0.72 -7.58 2.02
C GLY A 55 -0.39 -8.73 2.97
N ILE A 56 -1.29 -9.04 3.92
CA ILE A 56 -1.10 -10.14 4.87
C ILE A 56 -1.04 -11.48 4.13
N LEU A 57 -2.00 -11.76 3.25
CA LEU A 57 -2.03 -13.04 2.53
C LEU A 57 -0.83 -13.19 1.58
N ALA A 58 -0.46 -12.11 0.87
CA ALA A 58 0.72 -12.13 -0.01
C ALA A 58 2.02 -12.36 0.79
N ALA A 59 2.15 -11.78 1.98
CA ALA A 59 3.30 -12.02 2.85
C ALA A 59 3.37 -13.47 3.32
N ILE A 60 2.24 -14.05 3.73
CA ILE A 60 2.17 -15.46 4.16
C ILE A 60 2.51 -16.39 2.99
N VAL A 61 1.84 -16.23 1.85
CA VAL A 61 2.09 -17.06 0.67
C VAL A 61 3.52 -16.90 0.18
N GLY A 62 4.02 -15.66 0.13
CA GLY A 62 5.40 -15.36 -0.25
C GLY A 62 6.43 -16.02 0.66
N ALA A 63 6.22 -15.99 1.97
CA ALA A 63 7.11 -16.62 2.95
C ALA A 63 7.08 -18.15 2.84
N LEU A 64 5.90 -18.75 2.72
CA LEU A 64 5.75 -20.21 2.58
C LEU A 64 6.36 -20.72 1.27
N VAL A 65 6.03 -20.08 0.15
CA VAL A 65 6.57 -20.46 -1.16
C VAL A 65 8.06 -20.16 -1.23
N GLY A 66 8.52 -19.03 -0.66
CA GLY A 66 9.93 -18.69 -0.59
C GLY A 66 10.75 -19.67 0.25
N ALA A 67 10.19 -20.20 1.34
CA ALA A 67 10.84 -21.20 2.17
C ALA A 67 11.08 -22.53 1.43
N VAL A 68 10.20 -22.90 0.49
CA VAL A 68 10.28 -24.18 -0.24
C VAL A 68 10.98 -24.03 -1.59
N LEU A 69 10.64 -22.97 -2.33
CA LEU A 69 10.98 -22.76 -3.74
C LEU A 69 11.86 -21.53 -3.97
N GLY A 70 12.40 -20.92 -2.91
CA GLY A 70 13.36 -19.82 -2.94
C GLY A 70 12.87 -18.62 -3.78
N PRO A 71 13.42 -18.40 -4.99
CA PRO A 71 13.10 -17.24 -5.83
C PRO A 71 11.63 -17.15 -6.27
N LEU A 72 10.84 -18.22 -6.15
CA LEU A 72 9.41 -18.18 -6.50
C LEU A 72 8.53 -17.49 -5.45
N GLY A 73 9.04 -17.25 -4.24
CA GLY A 73 8.28 -16.60 -3.15
C GLY A 73 7.70 -15.24 -3.54
N PRO A 74 8.51 -14.27 -4.00
CA PRO A 74 8.02 -12.96 -4.43
C PRO A 74 7.00 -13.01 -5.57
N ILE A 75 7.16 -13.96 -6.50
CA ILE A 75 6.22 -14.15 -7.62
C ILE A 75 4.87 -14.65 -7.08
N ALA A 76 4.88 -15.60 -6.15
CA ALA A 76 3.66 -16.09 -5.53
C ALA A 76 2.98 -15.00 -4.68
N ALA A 77 3.74 -14.17 -3.96
CA ALA A 77 3.21 -13.03 -3.24
C ALA A 77 2.51 -12.03 -4.19
N PHE A 78 3.15 -11.72 -5.32
CA PHE A 78 2.62 -10.84 -6.34
C PHE A 78 1.31 -11.38 -6.94
N ILE A 79 1.29 -12.65 -7.38
CA ILE A 79 0.08 -13.29 -7.92
C ILE A 79 -1.04 -13.28 -6.87
N THR A 80 -0.70 -13.56 -5.61
CA THR A 80 -1.66 -13.54 -4.49
C THR A 80 -2.26 -12.17 -4.29
N SER A 81 -1.45 -11.10 -4.35
CA SER A 81 -1.95 -9.72 -4.23
C SER A 81 -2.98 -9.37 -5.31
N ILE A 82 -2.73 -9.77 -6.57
CA ILE A 82 -3.67 -9.56 -7.68
C ILE A 82 -4.92 -10.39 -7.47
N TRP A 83 -4.76 -11.64 -7.02
CA TRP A 83 -5.88 -12.53 -6.74
C TRP A 83 -6.80 -11.97 -5.65
N VAL A 84 -6.24 -11.38 -4.58
CA VAL A 84 -7.07 -10.74 -3.55
C VAL A 84 -7.82 -9.54 -4.10
N ILE A 85 -7.18 -8.69 -4.91
CA ILE A 85 -7.86 -7.57 -5.58
C ILE A 85 -9.01 -8.11 -6.43
N LYS A 86 -8.76 -9.15 -7.23
CA LYS A 86 -9.78 -9.84 -8.04
C LYS A 86 -10.96 -10.32 -7.19
N ALA A 87 -10.67 -11.00 -6.07
CA ALA A 87 -11.68 -11.58 -5.20
C ALA A 87 -12.50 -10.51 -4.45
N VAL A 88 -11.86 -9.45 -3.97
CA VAL A 88 -12.50 -8.40 -3.16
C VAL A 88 -13.31 -7.44 -4.02
N PHE A 89 -12.80 -7.07 -5.20
CA PHE A 89 -13.50 -6.19 -6.13
C PHE A 89 -14.48 -6.91 -7.05
N ASP A 90 -14.50 -8.24 -7.04
CA ASP A 90 -15.32 -9.08 -7.92
C ASP A 90 -15.13 -8.67 -9.38
N THR A 91 -13.90 -8.85 -9.88
CA THR A 91 -13.49 -8.35 -11.19
C THR A 91 -12.65 -9.36 -11.97
N ASP A 92 -12.23 -8.99 -13.18
CA ASP A 92 -11.40 -9.81 -14.06
C ASP A 92 -9.91 -9.70 -13.69
N TRP A 93 -9.12 -10.72 -14.02
CA TRP A 93 -7.67 -10.72 -13.81
C TRP A 93 -6.97 -9.50 -14.42
N ILE A 94 -7.34 -9.13 -15.64
CA ILE A 94 -6.76 -7.98 -16.34
C ILE A 94 -7.10 -6.68 -15.60
N ARG A 95 -8.36 -6.50 -15.18
CA ARG A 95 -8.78 -5.32 -14.43
C ARG A 95 -8.10 -5.24 -13.06
N ALA A 96 -7.95 -6.36 -12.37
CA ALA A 96 -7.25 -6.43 -11.09
C ALA A 96 -5.74 -6.08 -11.23
N PHE A 97 -5.09 -6.62 -12.26
CA PHE A 97 -3.70 -6.28 -12.58
C PHE A 97 -3.55 -4.80 -12.95
N LEU A 98 -4.44 -4.28 -13.80
CA LEU A 98 -4.45 -2.86 -14.16
C LEU A 98 -4.69 -1.98 -12.92
N ALA A 99 -5.55 -2.39 -11.99
CA ALA A 99 -5.83 -1.63 -10.77
C ALA A 99 -4.63 -1.58 -9.85
N TRP A 100 -3.93 -2.71 -9.68
CA TRP A 100 -2.66 -2.75 -8.97
C TRP A 100 -1.61 -1.84 -9.63
N LEU A 101 -1.44 -1.95 -10.95
CA LEU A 101 -0.46 -1.17 -11.71
C LEU A 101 -0.75 0.33 -11.65
N LEU A 102 -2.00 0.72 -11.94
CA LEU A 102 -2.43 2.11 -11.90
C LEU A 102 -2.39 2.69 -10.50
N SER A 103 -2.68 1.89 -9.46
CA SER A 103 -2.49 2.29 -8.06
C SER A 103 -1.04 2.63 -7.78
N GLY A 104 -0.09 1.83 -8.29
CA GLY A 104 1.33 2.11 -8.18
C GLY A 104 1.74 3.40 -8.90
N ILE A 105 1.22 3.63 -10.10
CA ILE A 105 1.46 4.87 -10.86
C ILE A 105 0.93 6.08 -10.11
N ILE A 106 -0.31 6.02 -9.60
CA ILE A 106 -0.91 7.11 -8.79
C ILE A 106 -0.06 7.36 -7.55
N ALA A 107 0.37 6.31 -6.84
CA ALA A 107 1.22 6.45 -5.67
C ALA A 107 2.54 7.15 -6.00
N ILE A 108 3.22 6.75 -7.08
CA ILE A 108 4.48 7.38 -7.54
C ILE A 108 4.25 8.84 -7.91
N LEU A 109 3.18 9.16 -8.64
CA LEU A 109 2.86 10.53 -9.04
C LEU A 109 2.55 11.42 -7.83
N VAL A 110 1.68 10.96 -6.93
CA VAL A 110 1.30 11.71 -5.73
C VAL A 110 2.51 11.91 -4.82
N MET A 111 3.28 10.85 -4.56
CA MET A 111 4.49 10.96 -3.74
C MET A 111 5.56 11.83 -4.40
N GLY A 112 5.70 11.76 -5.73
CA GLY A 112 6.61 12.62 -6.50
C GLY A 112 6.23 14.10 -6.44
N ILE A 113 4.93 14.41 -6.55
CA ILE A 113 4.42 15.78 -6.39
C ILE A 113 4.62 16.26 -4.96
N LEU A 114 4.29 15.44 -3.95
CA LEU A 114 4.47 15.79 -2.54
C LEU A 114 5.95 15.97 -2.18
N ALA A 115 6.85 15.16 -2.75
CA ALA A 115 8.28 15.33 -2.58
C ALA A 115 8.77 16.63 -3.25
N PHE A 116 8.31 16.92 -4.46
CA PHE A 116 8.63 18.17 -5.17
C PHE A 116 8.14 19.40 -4.40
N LEU A 117 6.88 19.38 -3.94
CA LEU A 117 6.30 20.45 -3.12
C LEU A 117 6.92 20.51 -1.72
N GLY A 118 7.32 19.39 -1.13
CA GLY A 118 7.97 19.30 0.18
C GLY A 118 9.41 19.81 0.19
N ILE A 119 10.16 19.58 -0.89
CA ILE A 119 11.43 20.26 -1.16
C ILE A 119 11.17 21.76 -1.33
N PHE A 120 10.07 22.15 -1.98
CA PHE A 120 9.68 23.54 -2.13
C PHE A 120 9.25 24.19 -0.80
N THR A 121 8.60 23.47 0.13
CA THR A 121 8.16 24.04 1.42
C THR A 121 9.25 24.03 2.49
N ILE A 122 10.02 22.96 2.67
CA ILE A 122 11.15 22.95 3.60
C ILE A 122 12.28 23.85 3.07
N GLY A 123 12.52 23.85 1.75
CA GLY A 123 13.48 24.75 1.10
C GLY A 123 13.07 26.23 1.14
N ALA A 124 11.77 26.56 1.00
CA ALA A 124 11.29 27.93 1.13
C ALA A 124 11.22 28.40 2.60
N LEU A 125 10.93 27.52 3.55
CA LEU A 125 10.96 27.84 4.99
C LEU A 125 12.38 27.97 5.52
N ALA A 126 13.37 27.26 4.95
CA ALA A 126 14.79 27.42 5.28
C ALA A 126 15.43 28.68 4.67
N ALA A 127 14.73 29.37 3.75
CA ALA A 127 15.15 30.62 3.12
C ALA A 127 14.50 31.87 3.74
N LEU A 128 13.67 31.70 4.78
CA LEU A 128 13.11 32.75 5.63
C LEU A 128 13.82 32.77 6.99
#